data_AF-A0A1E3HLT1-F1
#
_entry.id   AF-A0A1E3HLT1-F1
#
_cell.length_a   1.000
_cell.length_b   1.000
_cell.length_c   1.000
_cell.angle_alpha   90.00
_cell.angle_beta   90.00
_cell.angle_gamma   90.00
#
_symmetry.space_group_name_H-M   'P 1'
#
loop_
_entity.id
_entity.type
_entity.pdbx_description
1 polymer ?
#
loop_
_entity_poly.entity_id
_entity_poly.type
_entity_poly.pdbx_seq_one_letter_code
_entity_poly.pdbx_strand_id
1 'polypeptide(L)'
;MSSPQSNNTRSTIFATTILLDGCLPTLGFSRGKVEKEVEPPRMEVRRSSLLSFRDDGDGGEEVQVPPPVEVAEAAQEYMSTVSLTLEQEQDALSRLTLPQWGDATTKYRRYTSEALTARQNQLSAIMSDVYSSRDAWPFNYTLHPKLEEFLHDGGQLVGPDDIAMDHKEYLKRSQRAVKSARGFDELCEASPDTVKIAFTTELNRPLQLVRAPSLLSPDGESGGRSLIGWSLSHPEVSIGCRVTDDSPQWVMRNEGAQKAYGDSVKADIEASEHDIKSLTLSPETTADDFAEYTQRYENSVFVKAAYLTAKRLTYVDDGECTDEGMLREQMETDGEDTADVRLVDGHLVKAAWLNPCMYAVVTGQLPRERGFYTSRHEEYKNSIKEGLAVMQSELDQQERRAETADVGSSAATTWGTWSM
;
A
#
# COMPACT_ATOMS: atom_id res chain seq x y z
N MET A 1 -5.73 51.89 22.23
CA MET A 1 -4.56 51.50 23.04
C MET A 1 -3.75 50.52 22.21
N SER A 2 -2.44 50.69 22.21
CA SER A 2 -1.51 50.19 21.18
C SER A 2 -1.28 48.68 21.26
N SER A 3 -1.39 48.00 20.11
CA SER A 3 -0.95 46.62 19.92
C SER A 3 0.52 46.48 20.28
N PRO A 4 0.96 45.40 20.96
CA PRO A 4 2.37 45.11 21.07
C PRO A 4 2.89 44.72 19.68
N GLN A 5 3.65 45.61 19.05
CA GLN A 5 4.51 45.26 17.93
C GLN A 5 5.62 44.36 18.46
N SER A 6 5.46 43.05 18.38
CA SER A 6 6.62 42.14 18.37
C SER A 6 7.03 41.93 16.91
N ASN A 7 8.05 42.68 16.49
CA ASN A 7 9.00 42.40 15.41
C ASN A 7 8.44 41.68 14.17
N ASN A 8 8.18 42.39 13.07
CA ASN A 8 8.16 41.97 11.63
C ASN A 8 7.92 40.49 11.25
N THR A 9 7.23 39.71 12.09
CA THR A 9 7.10 38.27 12.02
C THR A 9 5.65 37.96 11.77
N ARG A 10 5.38 37.32 10.63
CA ARG A 10 4.07 36.85 10.23
C ARG A 10 3.96 35.37 10.51
N SER A 11 2.97 35.00 11.32
CA SER A 11 2.70 33.59 11.64
C SER A 11 1.43 33.11 10.95
N THR A 12 1.47 31.89 10.42
CA THR A 12 0.36 31.25 9.73
C THR A 12 0.21 29.80 10.17
N ILE A 13 -1.01 29.41 10.53
CA ILE A 13 -1.40 28.01 10.71
C ILE A 13 -1.82 27.45 9.36
N PHE A 14 -1.11 26.46 8.86
CA PHE A 14 -1.53 25.64 7.74
C PHE A 14 -2.31 24.46 8.26
N ALA A 15 -3.46 24.13 7.66
CA ALA A 15 -4.24 22.96 8.04
C ALA A 15 -4.77 22.19 6.82
N THR A 16 -4.96 20.88 6.98
CA THR A 16 -5.57 20.02 5.94
C THR A 16 -6.21 18.76 6.54
N THR A 17 -7.10 18.13 5.76
CA THR A 17 -7.61 16.78 6.02
C THR A 17 -6.80 15.78 5.20
N ILE A 18 -6.30 14.71 5.82
CA ILE A 18 -5.61 13.62 5.12
C ILE A 18 -6.45 12.36 5.12
N LEU A 19 -6.44 11.65 3.99
CA LEU A 19 -7.00 10.31 3.86
C LEU A 19 -5.95 9.30 4.33
N LEU A 20 -6.25 8.52 5.37
CA LEU A 20 -5.37 7.46 5.87
C LEU A 20 -5.69 6.10 5.23
N ASP A 21 -6.98 5.83 5.01
CA ASP A 21 -7.45 4.67 4.26
C ASP A 21 -8.83 4.96 3.65
N GLY A 22 -9.09 4.41 2.47
CA GLY A 22 -10.35 4.63 1.78
C GLY A 22 -11.46 3.67 2.19
N CYS A 23 -12.66 3.88 1.65
CA CYS A 23 -13.79 2.96 1.81
C CYS A 23 -13.58 1.70 0.97
N LEU A 24 -13.72 0.53 1.59
CA LEU A 24 -13.48 -0.78 0.99
C LEU A 24 -14.46 -1.82 1.55
N PRO A 25 -14.90 -2.82 0.76
CA PRO A 25 -15.50 -4.02 1.32
C PRO A 25 -14.43 -4.85 2.04
N THR A 26 -14.77 -5.45 3.19
CA THR A 26 -13.89 -6.35 3.95
C THR A 26 -14.69 -7.48 4.62
N LEU A 27 -14.00 -8.55 5.00
CA LEU A 27 -14.59 -9.60 5.82
C LEU A 27 -14.20 -9.37 7.28
N GLY A 28 -15.16 -9.57 8.18
CA GLY A 28 -14.98 -9.57 9.62
C GLY A 28 -15.26 -10.93 10.23
N PHE A 29 -14.90 -11.08 11.51
CA PHE A 29 -15.28 -12.23 12.32
C PHE A 29 -16.16 -11.78 13.48
N SER A 30 -17.39 -12.28 13.50
CA SER A 30 -18.36 -11.98 14.55
C SER A 30 -19.08 -13.27 14.94
N ARG A 31 -19.09 -13.56 16.25
CA ARG A 31 -19.78 -14.73 16.84
C ARG A 31 -19.43 -16.07 16.16
N GLY A 32 -18.18 -16.23 15.74
CA GLY A 32 -17.69 -17.45 15.09
C GLY A 32 -18.14 -17.61 13.63
N LYS A 33 -18.64 -16.55 12.99
CA LYS A 33 -19.00 -16.53 11.58
C LYS A 33 -18.27 -15.40 10.85
N VAL A 34 -18.00 -15.64 9.58
CA VAL A 34 -17.50 -14.64 8.65
C VAL A 34 -18.65 -13.69 8.31
N GLU A 35 -18.46 -12.39 8.54
CA GLU A 35 -19.44 -11.34 8.25
C GLU A 35 -18.94 -10.42 7.13
N LYS A 36 -19.86 -9.99 6.27
CA LYS A 36 -19.62 -9.07 5.17
C LYS A 36 -19.72 -7.64 5.68
N GLU A 37 -18.65 -6.87 5.53
CA GLU A 37 -18.57 -5.52 6.07
C GLU A 37 -18.13 -4.51 5.00
N VAL A 38 -18.52 -3.26 5.19
CA VAL A 38 -18.00 -2.12 4.43
C VAL A 38 -17.41 -1.14 5.41
N GLU A 39 -16.11 -0.95 5.33
CA GLU A 39 -15.42 -0.03 6.23
C GLU A 39 -15.52 1.40 5.69
N PRO A 40 -15.89 2.38 6.55
CA PRO A 40 -15.81 3.77 6.16
C PRO A 40 -14.35 4.20 5.97
N PRO A 41 -14.10 5.28 5.21
CA PRO A 41 -12.76 5.85 5.05
C PRO A 41 -12.25 6.35 6.40
N ARG A 42 -10.97 6.12 6.67
CA ARG A 42 -10.25 6.69 7.80
C ARG A 42 -9.58 7.96 7.34
N MET A 43 -9.86 9.05 8.04
CA MET A 43 -9.31 10.37 7.76
C MET A 43 -8.83 11.00 9.05
N GLU A 44 -7.78 11.79 8.94
CA GLU A 44 -7.33 12.67 10.01
C GLU A 44 -7.64 14.11 9.60
N VAL A 45 -8.51 14.75 10.37
CA VAL A 45 -9.21 15.99 9.97
C VAL A 45 -8.51 17.24 10.53
N ARG A 46 -7.31 17.12 11.11
CA ARG A 46 -6.73 18.18 11.95
C ARG A 46 -5.23 18.34 11.82
N ARG A 47 -4.63 17.90 10.72
CA ARG A 47 -3.19 18.08 10.53
C ARG A 47 -2.92 19.57 10.35
N SER A 48 -2.12 20.13 11.25
CA SER A 48 -1.76 21.53 11.22
C SER A 48 -0.29 21.76 11.46
N SER A 49 0.27 22.77 10.83
CA SER A 49 1.63 23.25 11.05
C SER A 49 1.62 24.76 11.27
N LEU A 50 2.31 25.21 12.30
CA LEU A 50 2.50 26.63 12.57
C LEU A 50 3.85 27.07 12.02
N LEU A 51 3.83 27.94 11.01
CA LEU A 51 5.04 28.54 10.45
C LEU A 51 5.07 30.02 10.77
N SER A 52 6.27 30.56 10.97
CA SER A 52 6.50 31.99 11.20
C SER A 52 7.62 32.46 10.30
N PHE A 53 7.40 33.61 9.68
CA PHE A 53 8.31 34.21 8.71
C PHE A 53 8.65 35.61 9.15
N ARG A 54 9.92 35.98 9.07
CA ARG A 54 10.38 37.33 9.34
C ARG A 54 10.79 38.00 8.05
N ASP A 55 10.30 39.23 7.86
CA ASP A 55 10.74 40.09 6.75
C ASP A 55 12.02 40.84 7.17
N ASP A 56 13.09 40.64 6.39
CA ASP A 56 14.42 41.24 6.60
C ASP A 56 14.50 42.70 6.09
N GLY A 57 13.39 43.26 5.57
CA GLY A 57 13.21 44.70 5.38
C GLY A 57 13.90 45.30 4.15
N ASP A 58 14.62 44.51 3.37
CA ASP A 58 15.37 44.96 2.19
C ASP A 58 14.99 44.14 0.93
N GLY A 59 13.69 43.95 0.69
CA GLY A 59 13.16 43.38 -0.56
C GLY A 59 13.63 41.96 -0.92
N GLY A 60 14.20 41.23 0.05
CA GLY A 60 14.74 39.88 -0.09
C GLY A 60 13.97 38.88 0.79
N GLU A 61 13.93 37.63 0.32
CA GLU A 61 13.18 36.46 0.79
C GLU A 61 12.81 36.44 2.29
N GLU A 62 11.53 36.12 2.58
CA GLU A 62 11.04 35.86 3.92
C GLU A 62 11.80 34.67 4.56
N VAL A 63 12.40 34.89 5.73
CA VAL A 63 13.16 33.84 6.43
C VAL A 63 12.26 33.15 7.45
N GLN A 64 12.19 31.81 7.38
CA GLN A 64 11.47 31.01 8.38
C GLN A 64 12.16 31.12 9.75
N VAL A 65 11.40 31.49 10.78
CA VAL A 65 11.86 31.64 12.15
C VAL A 65 10.98 30.82 13.12
N PRO A 66 11.48 30.44 14.31
CA PRO A 66 10.65 29.82 15.32
C PRO A 66 9.45 30.71 15.70
N PRO A 67 8.25 30.14 15.89
CA PRO A 67 7.09 30.91 16.32
C PRO A 67 7.34 31.59 17.68
N PRO A 68 6.93 32.86 17.88
CA PRO A 68 6.91 33.48 19.20
C PRO A 68 6.07 32.65 20.18
N VAL A 69 6.45 32.64 21.46
CA VAL A 69 5.79 31.80 22.48
C VAL A 69 4.30 32.13 22.58
N GLU A 70 3.96 33.42 22.56
CA GLU A 70 2.57 33.88 22.65
C GLU A 70 1.73 33.44 21.44
N VAL A 71 2.35 33.36 20.25
CA VAL A 71 1.71 32.86 19.04
C VAL A 71 1.51 31.35 19.12
N ALA A 72 2.51 30.61 19.59
CA ALA A 72 2.44 29.16 19.73
C ALA A 72 1.34 28.74 20.72
N GLU A 73 1.25 29.40 21.87
CA GLU A 73 0.20 29.15 22.87
C GLU A 73 -1.19 29.46 22.31
N ALA A 74 -1.35 30.60 21.62
CA ALA A 74 -2.62 30.96 21.00
C ALA A 74 -3.03 30.00 19.87
N ALA A 75 -2.07 29.54 19.06
CA ALA A 75 -2.31 28.58 18.00
C ALA A 75 -2.74 27.22 18.57
N GLN A 76 -2.14 26.79 19.68
CA GLN A 76 -2.53 25.58 20.39
C GLN A 76 -3.93 25.68 20.99
N GLU A 77 -4.28 26.81 21.61
CA GLU A 77 -5.63 27.08 22.12
C GLU A 77 -6.68 27.02 21.00
N TYR A 78 -6.39 27.68 19.88
CA TYR A 78 -7.23 27.68 18.69
C TYR A 78 -7.46 26.27 18.14
N MET A 79 -6.38 25.52 17.88
CA MET A 79 -6.49 24.16 17.33
C MET A 79 -7.13 23.18 18.30
N SER A 80 -6.99 23.39 19.61
CA SER A 80 -7.68 22.60 20.64
C SER A 80 -9.18 22.84 20.60
N THR A 81 -9.62 24.08 20.39
CA THR A 81 -11.04 24.44 20.28
C THR A 81 -11.65 23.91 18.99
N VAL A 82 -10.94 24.05 17.86
CA VAL A 82 -11.33 23.45 16.57
C VAL A 82 -11.47 21.93 16.71
N SER A 83 -10.51 21.29 17.38
CA SER A 83 -10.51 19.85 17.64
C SER A 83 -11.74 19.41 18.43
N LEU A 84 -12.00 20.07 19.56
CA LEU A 84 -13.14 19.75 20.41
C LEU A 84 -14.47 19.93 19.69
N THR A 85 -14.60 20.98 18.88
CA THR A 85 -15.81 21.25 18.09
C THR A 85 -16.01 20.17 17.00
N LEU A 86 -14.94 19.76 16.33
CA LEU A 86 -14.97 18.67 15.35
C LEU A 86 -15.38 17.32 15.96
N GLU A 87 -15.04 17.05 17.23
CA GLU A 87 -15.48 15.82 17.92
C GLU A 87 -16.96 15.85 18.26
N GLN A 88 -17.48 17.02 18.61
CA GLN A 88 -18.88 17.23 18.93
C GLN A 88 -19.77 17.17 17.68
N GLU A 89 -19.27 17.67 16.54
CA GLU A 89 -19.96 17.61 15.27
C GLU A 89 -19.53 16.39 14.44
N GLN A 90 -20.08 15.20 14.75
CA GLN A 90 -19.79 14.00 13.94
C GLN A 90 -20.60 13.90 12.64
N ASP A 91 -21.45 14.90 12.34
CA ASP A 91 -22.56 14.75 11.39
C ASP A 91 -22.19 14.91 9.90
N ALA A 92 -20.96 15.30 9.56
CA ALA A 92 -20.55 15.55 8.17
C ALA A 92 -20.65 14.32 7.27
N LEU A 93 -20.53 13.12 7.83
CA LEU A 93 -20.62 11.86 7.07
C LEU A 93 -22.02 11.23 7.14
N SER A 94 -22.87 11.62 8.10
CA SER A 94 -24.22 11.04 8.28
C SER A 94 -25.13 11.25 7.07
N ARG A 95 -24.85 12.26 6.24
CA ARG A 95 -25.61 12.57 5.03
C ARG A 95 -25.21 11.72 3.82
N LEU A 96 -24.07 11.04 3.90
CA LEU A 96 -23.57 10.20 2.81
C LEU A 96 -24.06 8.77 3.02
N THR A 97 -24.52 8.14 1.94
CA THR A 97 -24.94 6.74 1.98
C THR A 97 -23.72 5.84 1.77
N LEU A 98 -23.40 5.03 2.78
CA LEU A 98 -22.31 4.07 2.71
C LEU A 98 -22.56 3.06 1.56
N PRO A 99 -21.51 2.68 0.80
CA PRO A 99 -21.61 1.59 -0.16
C PRO A 99 -22.03 0.27 0.52
N GLN A 100 -22.62 -0.62 -0.28
CA GLN A 100 -23.02 -1.97 0.09
C GLN A 100 -22.05 -2.99 -0.51
N TRP A 101 -21.91 -4.14 0.15
CA TRP A 101 -20.99 -5.24 -0.16
C TRP A 101 -20.84 -5.59 -1.66
N GLY A 102 -21.92 -5.60 -2.44
CA GLY A 102 -21.90 -5.94 -3.88
C GLY A 102 -21.71 -4.77 -4.85
N ASP A 103 -21.52 -3.55 -4.35
CA ASP A 103 -21.43 -2.35 -5.20
C ASP A 103 -20.18 -2.35 -6.10
N ALA A 104 -20.26 -1.64 -7.23
CA ALA A 104 -19.12 -1.44 -8.11
C ALA A 104 -18.04 -0.55 -7.47
N THR A 105 -16.78 -0.76 -7.87
CA THR A 105 -15.62 0.01 -7.39
C THR A 105 -15.79 1.53 -7.48
N THR A 106 -16.52 2.02 -8.49
CA THR A 106 -16.80 3.46 -8.65
C THR A 106 -17.59 4.04 -7.49
N LYS A 107 -18.49 3.27 -6.86
CA LYS A 107 -19.31 3.75 -5.73
C LYS A 107 -18.49 3.92 -4.45
N TYR A 108 -17.57 2.99 -4.17
CA TYR A 108 -16.60 3.10 -3.06
C TYR A 108 -15.67 4.30 -3.25
N ARG A 109 -15.13 4.48 -4.46
CA ARG A 109 -14.25 5.62 -4.80
C ARG A 109 -14.98 6.95 -4.65
N ARG A 110 -16.19 7.05 -5.18
CA ARG A 110 -17.03 8.24 -5.06
C ARG A 110 -17.34 8.57 -3.60
N TYR A 111 -17.77 7.58 -2.82
CA TYR A 111 -18.05 7.79 -1.40
C TYR A 111 -16.81 8.28 -0.63
N THR A 112 -15.63 7.71 -0.88
CA THR A 112 -14.38 8.15 -0.26
C THR A 112 -14.06 9.60 -0.61
N SER A 113 -14.22 9.99 -1.88
CA SER A 113 -14.00 11.37 -2.33
C SER A 113 -15.00 12.34 -1.70
N GLU A 114 -16.30 11.99 -1.71
CA GLU A 114 -17.36 12.81 -1.12
C GLU A 114 -17.17 12.98 0.39
N ALA A 115 -16.77 11.91 1.08
CA ALA A 115 -16.46 11.92 2.51
C ALA A 115 -15.27 12.83 2.83
N LEU A 116 -14.20 12.78 2.02
CA LEU A 116 -13.04 13.66 2.17
C LEU A 116 -13.43 15.13 1.96
N THR A 117 -14.20 15.43 0.91
CA THR A 117 -14.70 16.79 0.66
C THR A 117 -15.62 17.28 1.77
N ALA A 118 -16.52 16.43 2.28
CA ALA A 118 -17.41 16.77 3.38
C ALA A 118 -16.63 17.10 4.66
N ARG A 119 -15.58 16.31 4.98
CA ARG A 119 -14.69 16.58 6.12
C ARG A 119 -13.89 17.86 5.94
N GLN A 120 -13.37 18.11 4.74
CA GLN A 120 -12.65 19.35 4.45
C GLN A 120 -13.55 20.58 4.59
N ASN A 121 -14.79 20.51 4.12
CA ASN A 121 -15.76 21.59 4.25
C ASN A 121 -16.14 21.82 5.73
N GLN A 122 -16.29 20.75 6.50
CA GLN A 122 -16.54 20.84 7.93
C GLN A 122 -15.39 21.51 8.67
N LEU A 123 -14.15 21.07 8.41
CA LEU A 123 -12.95 21.69 8.98
C LEU A 123 -12.88 23.19 8.63
N SER A 124 -13.16 23.54 7.37
CA SER A 124 -13.20 24.93 6.91
C SER A 124 -14.22 25.78 7.69
N ALA A 125 -15.44 25.28 7.84
CA ALA A 125 -16.50 25.96 8.58
C ALA A 125 -16.11 26.17 10.04
N ILE A 126 -15.68 25.11 10.73
CA ILE A 126 -15.31 25.18 12.16
C ILE A 126 -14.10 26.08 12.38
N MET A 127 -13.06 25.98 11.54
CA MET A 127 -11.91 26.87 11.63
C MET A 127 -12.32 28.34 11.46
N SER A 128 -13.20 28.63 10.50
CA SER A 128 -13.71 29.99 10.28
C SER A 128 -14.54 30.51 11.46
N ASP A 129 -15.41 29.68 12.02
CA ASP A 129 -16.27 30.02 13.15
C ASP A 129 -15.44 30.28 14.42
N VAL A 130 -14.50 29.38 14.74
CA VAL A 130 -13.59 29.54 15.89
C VAL A 130 -12.70 30.77 15.68
N TYR A 131 -12.21 31.03 14.47
CA TYR A 131 -11.34 32.17 14.21
C TYR A 131 -12.09 33.48 14.40
N SER A 132 -13.34 33.52 13.96
CA SER A 132 -14.23 34.70 14.09
C SER A 132 -14.79 34.89 15.50
N SER A 133 -14.67 33.90 16.39
CA SER A 133 -15.19 33.97 17.77
C SER A 133 -14.41 34.92 18.70
N ARG A 134 -13.21 35.34 18.27
CA ARG A 134 -12.31 36.23 19.01
C ARG A 134 -11.94 37.44 18.15
N ASP A 135 -11.88 38.61 18.77
CA ASP A 135 -11.61 39.89 18.06
C ASP A 135 -10.28 39.90 17.28
N ALA A 136 -9.25 39.21 17.78
CA ALA A 136 -7.96 39.07 17.10
C ALA A 136 -7.19 37.83 17.56
N TRP A 137 -6.67 37.09 16.58
CA TRP A 137 -5.64 36.06 16.76
C TRP A 137 -4.27 36.61 16.32
N PRO A 138 -3.15 36.23 16.97
CA PRO A 138 -1.82 36.72 16.61
C PRO A 138 -1.19 35.97 15.43
N PHE A 139 -2.01 35.33 14.59
CA PHE A 139 -1.62 34.55 13.42
C PHE A 139 -2.75 34.57 12.38
N ASN A 140 -2.42 34.25 11.13
CA ASN A 140 -3.42 33.90 10.12
C ASN A 140 -3.59 32.37 10.06
N TYR A 141 -4.60 31.89 9.34
CA TYR A 141 -4.69 30.49 8.98
C TYR A 141 -4.96 30.31 7.49
N THR A 142 -4.44 29.22 6.94
CA THR A 142 -4.64 28.80 5.55
C THR A 142 -5.06 27.34 5.57
N LEU A 143 -6.18 27.05 4.90
CA LEU A 143 -6.68 25.69 4.76
C LEU A 143 -6.37 25.17 3.36
N HIS A 144 -5.62 24.07 3.27
CA HIS A 144 -5.29 23.42 2.01
C HIS A 144 -6.29 22.31 1.69
N PRO A 145 -6.94 22.34 0.52
CA PRO A 145 -7.84 21.28 0.07
C PRO A 145 -7.10 20.01 -0.34
N LYS A 146 -5.80 20.11 -0.61
CA LYS A 146 -4.94 19.02 -1.06
C LYS A 146 -3.70 18.92 -0.19
N LEU A 147 -3.27 17.69 0.06
CA LEU A 147 -2.08 17.42 0.85
C LEU A 147 -0.81 17.95 0.15
N GLU A 148 -0.73 17.87 -1.17
CA GLU A 148 0.44 18.32 -1.92
C GLU A 148 0.66 19.83 -1.75
N GLU A 149 -0.41 20.60 -1.71
CA GLU A 149 -0.36 22.06 -1.47
C GLU A 149 0.05 22.35 -0.02
N PHE A 150 -0.48 21.59 0.95
CA PHE A 150 -0.06 21.70 2.35
C PHE A 150 1.44 21.41 2.54
N LEU A 151 1.96 20.34 1.92
CA LEU A 151 3.38 19.99 2.00
C LEU A 151 4.26 21.01 1.27
N HIS A 152 3.80 21.53 0.12
CA HIS A 152 4.51 22.55 -0.65
C HIS A 152 4.71 23.84 0.14
N ASP A 153 3.70 24.25 0.91
CA ASP A 153 3.73 25.46 1.73
C ASP A 153 4.44 25.25 3.08
N GLY A 154 5.15 24.12 3.24
CA GLY A 154 5.97 23.81 4.42
C GLY A 154 5.23 23.10 5.55
N GLY A 155 4.01 22.62 5.30
CA GLY A 155 3.29 21.75 6.21
C GLY A 155 4.01 20.44 6.48
N GLN A 156 3.88 19.93 7.70
CA GLN A 156 4.55 18.71 8.17
C GLN A 156 3.55 17.69 8.70
N LEU A 157 3.79 16.42 8.38
CA LEU A 157 3.10 15.25 8.93
C LEU A 157 3.97 14.74 10.08
N VAL A 158 3.60 15.07 11.32
CA VAL A 158 4.49 14.94 12.50
C VAL A 158 4.19 13.70 13.36
N GLY A 159 3.07 13.01 13.09
CA GLY A 159 2.69 11.79 13.79
C GLY A 159 3.31 10.53 13.17
N PRO A 160 3.64 9.53 13.99
CA PRO A 160 4.26 8.28 13.53
C PRO A 160 3.37 7.48 12.55
N ASP A 161 2.05 7.70 12.59
CA ASP A 161 1.06 7.03 11.73
C ASP A 161 0.48 7.97 10.65
N ASP A 162 1.09 9.14 10.43
CA ASP A 162 0.57 10.18 9.53
C ASP A 162 0.97 9.99 8.08
N ILE A 163 0.89 8.75 7.61
CA ILE A 163 1.19 8.45 6.22
C ILE A 163 -0.11 8.55 5.44
N ALA A 164 -0.20 9.59 4.63
CA ALA A 164 -1.35 9.76 3.76
C ALA A 164 -1.40 8.64 2.72
N MET A 165 -2.60 8.12 2.49
CA MET A 165 -2.87 7.16 1.44
C MET A 165 -2.65 7.81 0.07
N ASP A 166 -1.71 7.27 -0.70
CA ASP A 166 -1.55 7.64 -2.10
C ASP A 166 -2.83 7.33 -2.89
N HIS A 167 -3.26 8.28 -3.72
CA HIS A 167 -4.51 8.13 -4.48
C HIS A 167 -4.44 6.95 -5.46
N LYS A 168 -3.31 6.76 -6.15
CA LYS A 168 -3.17 5.64 -7.11
C LYS A 168 -3.19 4.31 -6.38
N GLU A 169 -2.59 4.23 -5.20
CA GLU A 169 -2.64 3.05 -4.33
C GLU A 169 -4.08 2.74 -3.89
N TYR A 170 -4.83 3.75 -3.43
CA TYR A 170 -6.25 3.55 -3.11
C TYR A 170 -7.07 3.04 -4.30
N LEU A 171 -6.84 3.57 -5.51
CA LEU A 171 -7.53 3.09 -6.71
C LEU A 171 -7.27 1.60 -6.96
N LYS A 172 -6.03 1.13 -6.77
CA LYS A 172 -5.67 -0.29 -6.91
C LYS A 172 -6.27 -1.14 -5.78
N ARG A 173 -6.13 -0.72 -4.52
CA ARG A 173 -6.74 -1.41 -3.35
C ARG A 173 -8.25 -1.55 -3.48
N SER A 174 -8.95 -0.50 -3.88
CA SER A 174 -10.41 -0.54 -4.08
C SER A 174 -10.83 -1.52 -5.17
N GLN A 175 -10.08 -1.60 -6.28
CA GLN A 175 -10.35 -2.58 -7.33
C GLN A 175 -10.14 -4.01 -6.83
N ARG A 176 -9.01 -4.26 -6.14
CA ARG A 176 -8.69 -5.57 -5.56
C ARG A 176 -9.74 -6.01 -4.54
N ALA A 177 -10.13 -5.12 -3.61
CA ALA A 177 -11.12 -5.43 -2.58
C ALA A 177 -12.49 -5.77 -3.17
N VAL A 178 -12.98 -5.00 -4.16
CA VAL A 178 -14.26 -5.29 -4.83
C VAL A 178 -14.21 -6.59 -5.64
N LYS A 179 -13.08 -6.87 -6.33
CA LYS A 179 -12.90 -8.15 -7.03
C LYS A 179 -12.88 -9.33 -6.05
N SER A 180 -12.23 -9.15 -4.90
CA SER A 180 -12.20 -10.13 -3.81
C SER A 180 -13.61 -10.37 -3.23
N ALA A 181 -14.39 -9.32 -2.97
CA ALA A 181 -15.76 -9.43 -2.48
C ALA A 181 -16.65 -10.24 -3.44
N ARG A 182 -16.56 -9.96 -4.75
CA ARG A 182 -17.22 -10.78 -5.78
C ARG A 182 -16.73 -12.23 -5.77
N GLY A 183 -15.42 -12.45 -5.70
CA GLY A 183 -14.86 -13.80 -5.64
C GLY A 183 -15.38 -14.59 -4.44
N PHE A 184 -15.51 -13.95 -3.29
CA PHE A 184 -16.10 -14.55 -2.10
C PHE A 184 -17.59 -14.89 -2.29
N ASP A 185 -18.39 -13.97 -2.86
CA ASP A 185 -19.79 -14.24 -3.17
C ASP A 185 -19.94 -15.42 -4.13
N GLU A 186 -19.13 -15.45 -5.18
CA GLU A 186 -19.10 -16.53 -6.16
C GLU A 186 -18.72 -17.90 -5.55
N LEU A 187 -17.85 -17.93 -4.52
CA LEU A 187 -17.57 -19.16 -3.76
C LEU A 187 -18.75 -19.58 -2.88
N CYS A 188 -19.41 -18.62 -2.22
CA CYS A 188 -20.56 -18.88 -1.36
C CYS A 188 -21.77 -19.40 -2.15
N GLU A 189 -21.97 -18.89 -3.37
CA GLU A 189 -23.07 -19.26 -4.26
C GLU A 189 -22.83 -20.60 -4.99
N ALA A 190 -21.58 -21.06 -5.05
CA ALA A 190 -21.24 -22.34 -5.67
C ALA A 190 -21.93 -23.52 -4.95
N SER A 191 -22.27 -24.54 -5.74
CA SER A 191 -23.00 -25.71 -5.25
C SER A 191 -22.22 -26.46 -4.15
N PRO A 192 -22.90 -27.17 -3.22
CA PRO A 192 -22.22 -27.97 -2.19
C PRO A 192 -21.35 -29.10 -2.74
N ASP A 193 -21.62 -29.56 -3.97
CA ASP A 193 -20.87 -30.62 -4.64
C ASP A 193 -19.64 -30.10 -5.40
N THR A 194 -19.42 -28.78 -5.39
CA THR A 194 -18.29 -28.10 -6.04
C THR A 194 -17.12 -27.96 -5.07
N VAL A 195 -15.91 -28.33 -5.50
CA VAL A 195 -14.67 -28.02 -4.76
C VAL A 195 -14.42 -26.52 -4.84
N LYS A 196 -14.42 -25.85 -3.69
CA LYS A 196 -14.28 -24.41 -3.59
C LYS A 196 -12.87 -24.06 -3.14
N ILE A 197 -12.16 -23.29 -3.95
CA ILE A 197 -10.77 -22.93 -3.73
C ILE A 197 -10.68 -21.43 -3.53
N ALA A 198 -10.33 -21.02 -2.32
CA ALA A 198 -9.93 -19.66 -2.03
C ALA A 198 -8.40 -19.56 -2.14
N PHE A 199 -7.90 -18.56 -2.85
CA PHE A 199 -6.46 -18.31 -2.93
C PHE A 199 -6.14 -16.82 -2.91
N THR A 200 -4.89 -16.49 -2.60
CA THR A 200 -4.38 -15.12 -2.55
C THR A 200 -2.98 -15.08 -3.12
N THR A 201 -2.56 -13.88 -3.51
CA THR A 201 -1.20 -13.58 -3.94
C THR A 201 -0.68 -12.42 -3.11
N GLU A 202 0.50 -12.59 -2.55
CA GLU A 202 1.15 -11.54 -1.80
C GLU A 202 2.61 -11.38 -2.23
N LEU A 203 2.98 -10.16 -2.60
CA LEU A 203 4.36 -9.82 -2.87
C LEU A 203 5.16 -9.82 -1.57
N ASN A 204 5.96 -10.85 -1.34
CA ASN A 204 6.75 -11.04 -0.13
C ASN A 204 8.15 -10.41 -0.26
N ARG A 205 8.73 -10.38 -1.46
CA ARG A 205 9.95 -9.64 -1.76
C ARG A 205 9.72 -8.68 -2.94
N PRO A 206 9.83 -7.36 -2.74
CA PRO A 206 9.77 -6.41 -3.86
C PRO A 206 11.02 -6.48 -4.74
N LEU A 207 11.10 -5.60 -5.72
CA LEU A 207 12.36 -5.34 -6.40
C LEU A 207 13.37 -4.79 -5.39
N GLN A 208 14.53 -5.42 -5.28
CA GLN A 208 15.55 -5.02 -4.29
C GLN A 208 16.78 -4.47 -4.98
N LEU A 209 17.41 -3.48 -4.36
CA LEU A 209 18.76 -3.06 -4.70
C LEU A 209 19.75 -3.91 -3.91
N VAL A 210 20.65 -4.59 -4.59
CA VAL A 210 21.61 -5.52 -3.97
C VAL A 210 23.03 -5.06 -4.27
N ARG A 211 23.87 -5.06 -3.24
CA ARG A 211 25.32 -4.89 -3.36
C ARG A 211 25.98 -6.24 -3.16
N ALA A 212 26.67 -6.72 -4.19
CA ALA A 212 27.48 -7.92 -4.13
C ALA A 212 28.59 -7.76 -3.08
N PRO A 213 28.90 -8.80 -2.28
CA PRO A 213 30.08 -8.79 -1.42
C PRO A 213 31.31 -8.57 -2.30
N SER A 214 32.11 -7.54 -1.98
CA SER A 214 33.16 -7.00 -2.83
C SER A 214 34.03 -8.06 -3.53
N LEU A 215 33.92 -8.18 -4.85
CA LEU A 215 35.02 -8.66 -5.68
C LEU A 215 35.95 -7.47 -5.92
N LEU A 216 36.91 -7.26 -5.02
CA LEU A 216 38.01 -6.34 -5.25
C LEU A 216 38.86 -6.91 -6.39
N SER A 217 38.61 -6.51 -7.64
CA SER A 217 39.59 -6.67 -8.71
C SER A 217 40.56 -5.49 -8.63
N PRO A 218 41.88 -5.73 -8.41
CA PRO A 218 42.86 -4.65 -8.25
C PRO A 218 43.23 -3.96 -9.56
N ASP A 219 42.86 -4.52 -10.71
CA ASP A 219 43.33 -4.06 -12.01
C ASP A 219 42.14 -3.76 -12.93
N GLY A 220 42.03 -2.50 -13.34
CA GLY A 220 41.06 -2.11 -14.36
C GLY A 220 40.89 -0.61 -14.46
N GLU A 221 41.77 0.03 -15.20
CA GLU A 221 41.55 1.35 -15.80
C GLU A 221 40.15 1.41 -16.44
N SER A 222 39.20 2.05 -15.77
CA SER A 222 37.95 2.46 -16.41
C SER A 222 37.49 3.77 -15.80
N GLY A 223 37.81 4.86 -16.50
CA GLY A 223 37.40 6.22 -16.14
C GLY A 223 35.92 6.45 -16.46
N GLY A 224 35.03 5.84 -15.68
CA GLY A 224 33.59 6.07 -15.74
C GLY A 224 32.87 5.57 -14.48
N ARG A 225 31.67 6.13 -14.21
CA ARG A 225 30.77 5.69 -13.13
C ARG A 225 30.39 4.23 -13.35
N SER A 226 31.04 3.32 -12.63
CA SER A 226 30.86 1.88 -12.84
C SER A 226 29.97 1.30 -11.74
N LEU A 227 28.83 0.74 -12.13
CA LEU A 227 27.91 0.04 -11.21
C LEU A 227 28.42 -1.35 -10.80
N ILE A 228 29.73 -1.61 -10.88
CA ILE A 228 30.33 -2.90 -10.53
C ILE A 228 29.97 -3.23 -9.08
N GLY A 229 29.37 -4.41 -8.88
CA GLY A 229 28.93 -4.87 -7.57
C GLY A 229 27.53 -4.41 -7.17
N TRP A 230 26.81 -3.65 -8.00
CA TRP A 230 25.41 -3.29 -7.77
C TRP A 230 24.50 -3.99 -8.76
N SER A 231 23.39 -4.55 -8.28
CA SER A 231 22.41 -5.26 -9.10
C SER A 231 20.99 -5.16 -8.54
N LEU A 232 20.03 -5.65 -9.32
CA LEU A 232 18.64 -5.75 -8.92
C LEU A 232 18.30 -7.21 -8.63
N SER A 233 17.66 -7.48 -7.49
CA SER A 233 16.98 -8.75 -7.25
C SER A 233 15.51 -8.63 -7.66
N HIS A 234 15.02 -9.60 -8.42
CA HIS A 234 13.67 -9.57 -8.96
C HIS A 234 12.62 -9.79 -7.85
N PRO A 235 11.41 -9.25 -8.00
CA PRO A 235 10.36 -9.46 -7.02
C PRO A 235 9.91 -10.93 -6.97
N GLU A 236 9.53 -11.38 -5.78
CA GLU A 236 8.95 -12.71 -5.53
C GLU A 236 7.56 -12.58 -4.93
N VAL A 237 6.69 -13.53 -5.27
CA VAL A 237 5.30 -13.60 -4.79
C VAL A 237 5.10 -14.90 -4.02
N SER A 238 4.46 -14.78 -2.87
CA SER A 238 3.90 -15.89 -2.13
C SER A 238 2.44 -16.13 -2.54
N ILE A 239 2.07 -17.40 -2.64
CA ILE A 239 0.72 -17.82 -3.02
C ILE A 239 0.13 -18.62 -1.86
N GLY A 240 -0.97 -18.13 -1.31
CA GLY A 240 -1.77 -18.85 -0.32
C GLY A 240 -2.94 -19.53 -1.02
N CYS A 241 -3.17 -20.82 -0.77
CA CYS A 241 -4.29 -21.56 -1.35
C CYS A 241 -4.94 -22.44 -0.29
N ARG A 242 -6.28 -22.48 -0.27
CA ARG A 242 -7.05 -23.33 0.64
C ARG A 242 -8.37 -23.76 0.00
N VAL A 243 -8.68 -25.06 0.14
CA VAL A 243 -10.02 -25.58 -0.10
C VAL A 243 -10.92 -25.15 1.07
N THR A 244 -12.05 -24.50 0.78
CA THR A 244 -12.93 -23.94 1.82
C THR A 244 -13.71 -25.04 2.53
N ASP A 245 -14.04 -24.79 3.80
CA ASP A 245 -14.61 -25.81 4.70
C ASP A 245 -16.02 -26.31 4.28
N ASP A 246 -16.68 -25.61 3.36
CA ASP A 246 -17.96 -25.97 2.75
C ASP A 246 -17.83 -26.76 1.42
N SER A 247 -16.63 -27.24 1.10
CA SER A 247 -16.36 -28.14 -0.03
C SER A 247 -16.79 -29.59 0.27
N PRO A 248 -16.93 -30.45 -0.76
CA PRO A 248 -17.26 -31.87 -0.59
C PRO A 248 -16.36 -32.61 0.41
N GLN A 249 -16.94 -33.49 1.22
CA GLN A 249 -16.18 -34.20 2.28
C GLN A 249 -15.01 -35.03 1.74
N TRP A 250 -15.08 -35.51 0.50
CA TRP A 250 -14.02 -36.31 -0.09
C TRP A 250 -12.72 -35.51 -0.25
N VAL A 251 -12.80 -34.24 -0.68
CA VAL A 251 -11.61 -33.37 -0.84
C VAL A 251 -11.14 -32.89 0.53
N MET A 252 -12.06 -32.61 1.45
CA MET A 252 -11.72 -32.20 2.81
C MET A 252 -10.93 -33.25 3.59
N ARG A 253 -11.10 -34.54 3.27
CA ARG A 253 -10.37 -35.65 3.89
C ARG A 253 -9.12 -36.08 3.10
N ASN A 254 -8.91 -35.53 1.91
CA ASN A 254 -7.82 -35.90 1.03
C ASN A 254 -6.79 -34.77 0.95
N GLU A 255 -5.76 -34.85 1.81
CA GLU A 255 -4.66 -33.89 1.83
C GLU A 255 -3.89 -33.84 0.50
N GLY A 256 -3.76 -34.99 -0.18
CA GLY A 256 -3.12 -35.07 -1.50
C GLY A 256 -3.88 -34.27 -2.55
N ALA A 257 -5.22 -34.36 -2.56
CA ALA A 257 -6.06 -33.57 -3.46
C ALA A 257 -5.98 -32.07 -3.14
N GLN A 258 -6.03 -31.68 -1.86
CA GLN A 258 -5.88 -30.28 -1.46
C GLN A 258 -4.54 -29.70 -1.90
N LYS A 259 -3.45 -30.47 -1.71
CA LYS A 259 -2.12 -30.09 -2.17
C LYS A 259 -2.06 -29.96 -3.69
N ALA A 260 -2.61 -30.92 -4.43
CA ALA A 260 -2.62 -30.88 -5.90
C ALA A 260 -3.38 -29.65 -6.44
N TYR A 261 -4.50 -29.25 -5.82
CA TYR A 261 -5.17 -27.99 -6.15
C TYR A 261 -4.30 -26.77 -5.84
N GLY A 262 -3.61 -26.76 -4.71
CA GLY A 262 -2.63 -25.71 -4.36
C GLY A 262 -1.49 -25.59 -5.37
N ASP A 263 -0.89 -26.71 -5.74
CA ASP A 263 0.21 -26.79 -6.71
C ASP A 263 -0.27 -26.36 -8.11
N SER A 264 -1.51 -26.68 -8.49
CA SER A 264 -2.12 -26.22 -9.75
C SER A 264 -2.33 -24.70 -9.79
N VAL A 265 -2.86 -24.11 -8.71
CA VAL A 265 -2.97 -22.64 -8.57
C VAL A 265 -1.60 -21.98 -8.70
N LYS A 266 -0.60 -22.54 -8.01
CA LYS A 266 0.77 -22.04 -8.05
C LYS A 266 1.36 -22.11 -9.46
N ALA A 267 1.26 -23.26 -10.11
CA ALA A 267 1.78 -23.48 -11.45
C ALA A 267 1.16 -22.53 -12.48
N ASP A 268 -0.16 -22.28 -12.44
CA ASP A 268 -0.81 -21.38 -13.41
C ASP A 268 -0.42 -19.91 -13.19
N ILE A 269 -0.21 -19.49 -11.94
CA ILE A 269 0.30 -18.14 -11.63
C ILE A 269 1.75 -18.00 -12.10
N GLU A 270 2.60 -18.99 -11.82
CA GLU A 270 4.02 -18.98 -12.21
C GLU A 270 4.23 -19.08 -13.72
N ALA A 271 3.40 -19.85 -14.44
CA ALA A 271 3.43 -19.97 -15.89
C ALA A 271 2.96 -18.70 -16.62
N SER A 272 2.32 -17.77 -15.91
CA SER A 272 1.81 -16.54 -16.52
C SER A 272 2.95 -15.53 -16.75
N GLU A 273 3.34 -15.29 -18.00
CA GLU A 273 4.39 -14.30 -18.36
C GLU A 273 4.05 -12.86 -17.99
N HIS A 274 4.85 -12.22 -17.12
CA HIS A 274 4.62 -10.82 -16.71
C HIS A 274 5.24 -9.88 -17.73
N ASP A 275 4.40 -9.32 -18.62
CA ASP A 275 4.82 -8.29 -19.57
C ASP A 275 5.05 -6.95 -18.87
N ILE A 276 6.13 -6.88 -18.10
CA ILE A 276 6.55 -5.71 -17.36
C ILE A 276 7.99 -5.46 -17.72
N LYS A 277 8.22 -4.34 -18.41
CA LYS A 277 9.57 -3.91 -18.75
C LYS A 277 10.42 -3.86 -17.48
N SER A 278 11.50 -4.63 -17.46
CA SER A 278 12.44 -4.67 -16.34
C SER A 278 13.00 -3.27 -16.07
N LEU A 279 13.11 -2.91 -14.80
CA LEU A 279 13.86 -1.73 -14.40
C LEU A 279 15.34 -1.98 -14.71
N THR A 280 15.99 -1.04 -15.38
CA THR A 280 17.44 -1.06 -15.58
C THR A 280 18.07 -0.12 -14.58
N LEU A 281 18.99 -0.63 -13.75
CA LEU A 281 19.69 0.19 -12.78
C LEU A 281 20.67 1.13 -13.49
N SER A 282 20.56 2.42 -13.18
CA SER A 282 21.45 3.49 -13.62
C SER A 282 21.69 4.48 -12.47
N PRO A 283 22.71 5.35 -12.56
CA PRO A 283 22.93 6.40 -11.56
C PRO A 283 21.73 7.35 -11.36
N GLU A 284 20.89 7.50 -12.39
CA GLU A 284 19.69 8.33 -12.40
C GLU A 284 18.45 7.60 -11.87
N THR A 285 18.56 6.30 -11.56
CA THR A 285 17.42 5.54 -11.02
C THR A 285 17.03 6.08 -9.65
N THR A 286 15.74 6.31 -9.47
CA THR A 286 15.16 6.91 -8.26
C THR A 286 14.37 5.88 -7.44
N ALA A 287 14.11 6.19 -6.17
CA ALA A 287 13.23 5.36 -5.35
C ALA A 287 11.79 5.27 -5.89
N ASP A 288 11.35 6.28 -6.64
CA ASP A 288 10.04 6.27 -7.29
C ASP A 288 9.99 5.28 -8.46
N ASP A 289 11.09 5.08 -9.20
CA ASP A 289 11.17 4.05 -10.25
C ASP A 289 11.02 2.64 -9.68
N PHE A 290 11.68 2.38 -8.53
CA PHE A 290 11.57 1.13 -7.79
C PHE A 290 10.15 0.90 -7.24
N ALA A 291 9.53 1.95 -6.69
CA ALA A 291 8.15 1.91 -6.19
C ALA A 291 7.15 1.66 -7.32
N GLU A 292 7.29 2.36 -8.44
CA GLU A 292 6.41 2.20 -9.60
C GLU A 292 6.53 0.80 -10.21
N TYR A 293 7.75 0.30 -10.41
CA TYR A 293 7.96 -1.06 -10.93
C TYR A 293 7.31 -2.11 -10.01
N THR A 294 7.56 -2.01 -8.71
CA THR A 294 7.03 -2.95 -7.71
C THR A 294 5.49 -2.93 -7.70
N GLN A 295 4.89 -1.73 -7.75
CA GLN A 295 3.43 -1.58 -7.76
C GLN A 295 2.80 -2.06 -9.08
N ARG A 296 3.50 -1.92 -10.23
CA ARG A 296 3.08 -2.49 -11.52
C ARG A 296 3.16 -4.02 -11.49
N TYR A 297 4.24 -4.57 -10.94
CA TYR A 297 4.46 -6.00 -10.78
C TYR A 297 3.36 -6.65 -9.93
N GLU A 298 3.13 -6.14 -8.72
CA GLU A 298 2.08 -6.66 -7.86
C GLU A 298 0.69 -6.58 -8.50
N ASN A 299 0.39 -5.47 -9.21
CA ASN A 299 -0.89 -5.34 -9.91
C ASN A 299 -1.04 -6.32 -11.09
N SER A 300 0.03 -6.59 -11.84
CA SER A 300 0.05 -7.57 -12.92
C SER A 300 -0.22 -8.98 -12.40
N VAL A 301 0.44 -9.36 -11.31
CA VAL A 301 0.21 -10.63 -10.61
C VAL A 301 -1.25 -10.76 -10.18
N PHE A 302 -1.79 -9.73 -9.51
CA PHE A 302 -3.20 -9.69 -9.13
C PHE A 302 -4.13 -9.87 -10.34
N VAL A 303 -3.93 -9.14 -11.43
CA VAL A 303 -4.82 -9.20 -12.61
C VAL A 303 -4.82 -10.62 -13.19
N LYS A 304 -3.67 -11.28 -13.26
CA LYS A 304 -3.62 -12.66 -13.75
C LYS A 304 -4.28 -13.63 -12.78
N ALA A 305 -3.91 -13.58 -11.51
CA ALA A 305 -4.45 -14.46 -10.49
C ALA A 305 -5.98 -14.33 -10.40
N ALA A 306 -6.50 -13.12 -10.29
CA ALA A 306 -7.92 -12.87 -10.05
C ALA A 306 -8.82 -13.05 -11.28
N TYR A 307 -8.28 -13.00 -12.50
CA TYR A 307 -9.09 -13.08 -13.72
C TYR A 307 -8.73 -14.26 -14.63
N LEU A 308 -7.45 -14.58 -14.80
CA LEU A 308 -7.01 -15.69 -15.66
C LEU A 308 -6.99 -17.00 -14.87
N THR A 309 -6.22 -17.06 -13.78
CA THR A 309 -6.08 -18.28 -12.97
C THR A 309 -7.41 -18.71 -12.37
N ALA A 310 -8.13 -17.77 -11.73
CA ALA A 310 -9.45 -18.04 -11.17
C ALA A 310 -10.42 -18.58 -12.24
N LYS A 311 -10.37 -18.08 -13.48
CA LYS A 311 -11.22 -18.54 -14.57
C LYS A 311 -10.79 -19.92 -15.10
N ARG A 312 -9.50 -20.15 -15.31
CA ARG A 312 -8.95 -21.42 -15.82
C ARG A 312 -9.23 -22.59 -14.89
N LEU A 313 -9.15 -22.35 -13.58
CA LEU A 313 -9.38 -23.37 -12.56
C LEU A 313 -10.85 -23.53 -12.17
N THR A 314 -11.73 -22.67 -12.68
CA THR A 314 -13.17 -22.76 -12.41
C THR A 314 -13.84 -23.62 -13.50
N TYR A 315 -14.45 -24.71 -13.07
CA TYR A 315 -15.17 -25.68 -13.86
C TYR A 315 -16.56 -25.90 -13.28
N VAL A 316 -17.60 -25.37 -13.94
CA VAL A 316 -18.96 -25.27 -13.38
C VAL A 316 -20.00 -26.07 -14.18
N ASP A 317 -19.63 -26.60 -15.34
CA ASP A 317 -20.49 -27.47 -16.16
C ASP A 317 -19.79 -28.80 -16.44
N ASP A 318 -20.56 -29.88 -16.50
CA ASP A 318 -20.13 -31.29 -16.61
C ASP A 318 -19.53 -31.67 -17.98
N GLY A 319 -18.88 -30.74 -18.69
CA GLY A 319 -18.31 -31.00 -20.01
C GLY A 319 -17.34 -29.91 -20.48
N GLU A 320 -16.19 -30.37 -21.01
CA GLU A 320 -15.01 -29.63 -21.52
C GLU A 320 -13.74 -29.65 -20.65
N CYS A 321 -13.23 -30.89 -20.50
CA CYS A 321 -11.87 -31.34 -20.20
C CYS A 321 -10.74 -30.31 -20.01
N THR A 322 -9.97 -30.53 -18.93
CA THR A 322 -8.59 -30.10 -18.76
C THR A 322 -7.73 -30.47 -19.98
N ASP A 323 -6.98 -29.49 -20.49
CA ASP A 323 -5.91 -29.70 -21.47
C ASP A 323 -4.83 -30.61 -20.84
N GLU A 324 -4.76 -31.86 -21.30
CA GLU A 324 -3.89 -32.93 -20.81
C GLU A 324 -2.37 -32.62 -20.96
N GLY A 325 -2.01 -31.47 -21.53
CA GLY A 325 -0.62 -31.09 -21.82
C GLY A 325 0.26 -30.81 -20.60
N MET A 326 -0.27 -30.28 -19.49
CA MET A 326 0.55 -29.88 -18.32
C MET A 326 0.81 -30.99 -17.29
N LEU A 327 0.12 -32.14 -17.39
CA LEU A 327 0.25 -33.22 -16.40
C LEU A 327 1.32 -34.26 -16.76
N ARG A 328 1.88 -34.22 -17.98
CA ARG A 328 2.82 -35.25 -18.46
C ARG A 328 4.28 -35.01 -18.07
N GLU A 329 4.69 -33.79 -17.73
CA GLU A 329 6.12 -33.48 -17.53
C GLU A 329 6.62 -33.67 -16.08
N GLN A 330 5.74 -33.97 -15.11
CA GLN A 330 6.14 -34.18 -13.70
C GLN A 330 6.06 -35.63 -13.20
N MET A 331 5.62 -36.59 -14.03
CA MET A 331 5.45 -38.00 -13.63
C MET A 331 6.57 -38.96 -14.09
N GLU A 332 7.63 -38.48 -14.75
CA GLU A 332 8.70 -39.36 -15.25
C GLU A 332 9.94 -39.47 -14.36
N THR A 333 9.87 -39.14 -13.07
CA THR A 333 10.98 -39.42 -12.14
C THR A 333 10.52 -40.06 -10.84
N ASP A 334 11.10 -41.22 -10.59
CA ASP A 334 11.00 -42.11 -9.42
C ASP A 334 9.77 -43.02 -9.32
N GLY A 335 10.04 -44.29 -9.62
CA GLY A 335 9.13 -45.40 -9.39
C GLY A 335 9.08 -45.84 -7.94
N GLU A 336 8.12 -46.75 -7.72
CA GLU A 336 7.81 -47.50 -6.50
C GLU A 336 6.61 -46.94 -5.69
N ASP A 337 5.44 -47.52 -6.02
CA ASP A 337 4.20 -47.64 -5.22
C ASP A 337 3.74 -46.43 -4.39
N THR A 338 3.14 -45.44 -5.06
CA THR A 338 2.08 -44.62 -4.45
C THR A 338 0.75 -44.88 -5.17
N ALA A 339 -0.15 -45.57 -4.49
CA ALA A 339 -1.51 -45.80 -4.96
C ALA A 339 -2.24 -44.47 -5.16
N ASP A 340 -2.66 -44.22 -6.40
CA ASP A 340 -3.72 -43.31 -6.85
C ASP A 340 -3.69 -41.87 -6.30
N VAL A 341 -2.68 -41.08 -6.66
CA VAL A 341 -2.80 -39.61 -6.73
C VAL A 341 -3.12 -39.24 -8.18
N ARG A 342 -4.34 -39.55 -8.61
CA ARG A 342 -4.93 -38.98 -9.82
C ARG A 342 -5.77 -37.78 -9.39
N LEU A 343 -5.45 -36.59 -9.91
CA LEU A 343 -6.41 -35.49 -9.93
C LEU A 343 -7.68 -36.03 -10.61
N VAL A 344 -8.78 -36.08 -9.86
CA VAL A 344 -9.99 -36.77 -10.31
C VAL A 344 -10.68 -35.90 -11.36
N ASP A 345 -10.54 -36.34 -12.60
CA ASP A 345 -11.24 -35.84 -13.78
C ASP A 345 -12.77 -35.83 -13.53
N GLY A 346 -13.45 -34.72 -13.83
CA GLY A 346 -14.92 -34.62 -13.77
C GLY A 346 -15.55 -34.06 -12.47
N HIS A 347 -14.80 -33.37 -11.60
CA HIS A 347 -15.39 -32.64 -10.47
C HIS A 347 -15.60 -31.17 -10.77
N LEU A 348 -16.73 -30.62 -10.32
CA LEU A 348 -16.97 -29.19 -10.36
C LEU A 348 -15.97 -28.47 -9.43
N VAL A 349 -15.30 -27.45 -9.94
CA VAL A 349 -14.34 -26.64 -9.19
C VAL A 349 -14.71 -25.17 -9.31
N LYS A 350 -14.66 -24.43 -8.21
CA LYS A 350 -14.81 -22.98 -8.22
C LYS A 350 -13.61 -22.37 -7.52
N ALA A 351 -12.80 -21.62 -8.25
CA ALA A 351 -11.64 -20.93 -7.70
C ALA A 351 -11.88 -19.42 -7.68
N ALA A 352 -11.53 -18.78 -6.58
CA ALA A 352 -11.57 -17.33 -6.48
C ALA A 352 -10.35 -16.76 -5.75
N TRP A 353 -9.82 -15.68 -6.34
CA TRP A 353 -8.82 -14.87 -5.68
C TRP A 353 -9.47 -13.97 -4.64
N LEU A 354 -8.91 -13.97 -3.43
CA LEU A 354 -9.27 -13.09 -2.34
C LEU A 354 -8.06 -12.19 -2.02
N ASN A 355 -8.33 -10.93 -1.72
CA ASN A 355 -7.32 -10.02 -1.18
C ASN A 355 -6.77 -10.61 0.13
N PRO A 356 -5.45 -10.52 0.40
CA PRO A 356 -4.83 -11.06 1.62
C PRO A 356 -5.62 -10.86 2.92
N CYS A 357 -6.24 -9.68 3.14
CA CYS A 357 -7.05 -9.46 4.36
C CYS A 357 -8.32 -10.33 4.41
N MET A 358 -9.04 -10.45 3.29
CA MET A 358 -10.22 -11.32 3.22
C MET A 358 -9.82 -12.80 3.26
N TYR A 359 -8.71 -13.16 2.61
CA TYR A 359 -8.17 -14.52 2.64
C TYR A 359 -7.78 -14.94 4.07
N ALA A 360 -7.11 -14.07 4.81
CA ALA A 360 -6.79 -14.31 6.22
C ALA A 360 -8.06 -14.65 7.00
N VAL A 361 -9.13 -13.87 6.85
CA VAL A 361 -10.42 -14.14 7.49
C VAL A 361 -10.99 -15.50 7.05
N VAL A 362 -11.07 -15.78 5.75
CA VAL A 362 -11.58 -17.08 5.25
C VAL A 362 -10.77 -18.28 5.77
N THR A 363 -9.49 -18.09 6.03
CA THR A 363 -8.59 -19.14 6.54
C THR A 363 -8.49 -19.21 8.06
N GLY A 364 -9.23 -18.37 8.79
CA GLY A 364 -9.22 -18.33 10.25
C GLY A 364 -8.03 -17.57 10.86
N GLN A 365 -7.29 -16.82 10.05
CA GLN A 365 -6.21 -15.93 10.47
C GLN A 365 -6.75 -14.52 10.76
N LEU A 366 -6.00 -13.75 11.55
CA LEU A 366 -6.32 -12.34 11.77
C LEU A 366 -5.99 -11.53 10.51
N PRO A 367 -6.91 -10.69 10.01
CA PRO A 367 -6.60 -9.77 8.93
C PRO A 367 -5.56 -8.76 9.40
N ARG A 368 -4.74 -8.27 8.47
CA ARG A 368 -3.78 -7.20 8.76
C ARG A 368 -4.50 -5.92 9.12
N GLU A 369 -3.85 -5.11 9.95
CA GLU A 369 -4.34 -3.79 10.29
C GLU A 369 -4.41 -2.89 9.05
N ARG A 370 -5.40 -2.00 9.00
CA ARG A 370 -5.67 -1.13 7.85
C ARG A 370 -4.47 -0.26 7.42
N GLY A 371 -3.63 0.15 8.37
CA GLY A 371 -2.44 0.98 8.15
C GLY A 371 -1.25 0.22 7.54
N PHE A 372 -1.26 -1.11 7.58
CA PHE A 372 -0.13 -1.95 7.16
C PHE A 372 0.38 -1.60 5.76
N TYR A 373 -0.52 -1.51 4.77
CA TYR A 373 -0.11 -1.31 3.38
C TYR A 373 0.48 0.08 3.11
N THR A 374 0.00 1.08 3.86
CA THR A 374 0.49 2.46 3.75
C THR A 374 1.89 2.57 4.34
N SER A 375 2.11 2.02 5.53
CA SER A 375 3.44 1.96 6.17
C SER A 375 4.44 1.15 5.35
N ARG A 376 4.02 -0.01 4.85
CA ARG A 376 4.84 -0.89 4.00
C ARG A 376 5.45 -0.19 2.80
N HIS A 377 4.69 0.69 2.14
CA HIS A 377 5.16 1.39 0.94
C HIS A 377 6.23 2.44 1.28
N GLU A 378 6.02 3.21 2.34
CA GLU A 378 6.99 4.21 2.81
C GLU A 378 8.27 3.57 3.35
N GLU A 379 8.17 2.50 4.14
CA GLU A 379 9.32 1.73 4.62
C GLU A 379 10.21 1.29 3.44
N TYR A 380 9.58 0.75 2.40
CA TYR A 380 10.27 0.32 1.20
C TYR A 380 10.91 1.48 0.44
N LYS A 381 10.19 2.59 0.22
CA LYS A 381 10.75 3.77 -0.45
C LYS A 381 11.94 4.33 0.29
N ASN A 382 11.87 4.42 1.62
CA ASN A 382 12.97 4.91 2.45
C ASN A 382 14.17 3.98 2.44
N SER A 383 13.95 2.65 2.49
CA SER A 383 15.00 1.66 2.33
C SER A 383 15.71 1.79 0.98
N ILE A 384 14.97 1.97 -0.12
CA ILE A 384 15.56 2.19 -1.44
C ILE A 384 16.32 3.52 -1.52
N LYS A 385 15.77 4.62 -0.97
CA LYS A 385 16.47 5.92 -0.92
C LYS A 385 17.81 5.81 -0.23
N GLU A 386 17.87 5.11 0.89
CA GLU A 386 19.12 4.84 1.62
C GLU A 386 20.11 4.07 0.74
N GLY A 387 19.68 2.98 0.11
CA GLY A 387 20.55 2.17 -0.76
C GLY A 387 21.07 2.94 -1.97
N LEU A 388 20.23 3.76 -2.61
CA LEU A 388 20.64 4.63 -3.72
C LEU A 388 21.63 5.70 -3.27
N ALA A 389 21.47 6.27 -2.07
CA ALA A 389 22.42 7.23 -1.52
C ALA A 389 23.80 6.58 -1.26
N VAL A 390 23.81 5.34 -0.75
CA VAL A 390 25.05 4.57 -0.59
C VAL A 390 25.70 4.28 -1.95
N MET A 391 24.91 3.82 -2.93
CA MET A 391 25.39 3.60 -4.30
C MET A 391 25.98 4.85 -4.92
N GLN A 392 25.30 6.00 -4.81
CA GLN A 392 25.77 7.28 -5.34
C GLN A 392 27.06 7.74 -4.64
N SER A 393 27.14 7.61 -3.31
CA SER A 393 28.36 7.91 -2.57
C SER A 393 29.54 7.03 -3.01
N GLU A 394 29.31 5.74 -3.31
CA GLU A 394 30.35 4.85 -3.80
C GLU A 394 30.81 5.20 -5.22
N LEU A 395 29.88 5.59 -6.10
CA LEU A 395 30.20 6.07 -7.45
C LEU A 395 31.01 7.36 -7.42
N ASP A 396 30.60 8.34 -6.60
CA ASP A 396 31.31 9.60 -6.41
C ASP A 396 32.70 9.37 -5.79
N GLN A 397 32.82 8.39 -4.87
CA GLN A 397 34.12 8.00 -4.34
C GLN A 397 34.99 7.29 -5.37
N GLN A 398 34.43 6.49 -6.29
CA GLN A 398 35.19 5.89 -7.38
C GLN A 398 35.73 6.96 -8.33
N GLU A 399 34.97 8.03 -8.58
CA GLU A 399 35.45 9.21 -9.30
C GLU A 399 36.56 9.94 -8.52
N ARG A 400 36.46 10.04 -7.19
CA ARG A 400 37.44 10.73 -6.34
C ARG A 400 38.67 9.89 -5.95
N ARG A 401 38.59 8.54 -5.96
CA ARG A 401 39.67 7.60 -5.59
C ARG A 401 40.83 7.56 -6.59
N ALA A 402 40.85 8.44 -7.58
CA ALA A 402 42.11 8.91 -8.16
C ALA A 402 43.01 9.61 -7.12
N GLU A 403 42.48 10.10 -6.00
CA GLU A 403 43.22 10.76 -4.92
C GLU A 403 42.67 10.37 -3.52
N THR A 404 43.34 9.39 -2.89
CA THR A 404 43.28 9.01 -1.45
C THR A 404 42.01 8.34 -0.90
N ALA A 405 42.24 7.35 -0.03
CA ALA A 405 41.24 6.47 0.55
C ALA A 405 41.18 6.59 2.07
N ASP A 406 39.98 6.77 2.62
CA ASP A 406 39.45 6.04 3.78
C ASP A 406 37.94 6.32 3.88
N VAL A 407 37.20 5.43 4.57
CA VAL A 407 35.86 5.56 5.19
C VAL A 407 34.84 4.51 4.74
N GLY A 408 34.43 3.71 5.75
CA GLY A 408 33.04 3.34 6.06
C GLY A 408 32.25 2.53 5.04
N SER A 409 32.46 1.20 5.00
CA SER A 409 31.50 0.30 4.34
C SER A 409 30.21 0.25 5.17
N SER A 410 29.07 0.55 4.55
CA SER A 410 27.78 0.12 5.10
C SER A 410 27.79 -1.41 5.24
N ALA A 411 27.27 -1.93 6.35
CA ALA A 411 27.12 -3.37 6.59
C ALA A 411 25.92 -3.96 5.84
N ALA A 412 24.97 -3.12 5.42
CA ALA A 412 23.83 -3.55 4.63
C ALA A 412 24.26 -3.84 3.19
N THR A 413 23.83 -4.98 2.66
CA THR A 413 24.09 -5.42 1.28
C THR A 413 22.82 -5.51 0.45
N THR A 414 21.66 -5.21 1.03
CA THR A 414 20.35 -5.31 0.38
C THR A 414 19.43 -4.22 0.91
N TRP A 415 18.78 -3.52 -0.01
CA TRP A 415 17.80 -2.46 0.26
C TRP A 415 16.50 -2.73 -0.52
N GLY A 416 15.42 -2.11 -0.06
CA GLY A 416 14.07 -2.42 -0.54
C GLY A 416 13.48 -3.60 0.20
N THR A 417 13.59 -3.64 1.53
CA THR A 417 12.85 -4.59 2.35
C THR A 417 11.74 -3.84 3.11
N TRP A 418 10.67 -4.55 3.47
CA TRP A 418 9.63 -4.07 4.37
C TRP A 418 9.37 -5.12 5.44
N SER A 419 8.85 -4.70 6.59
CA SER A 419 8.37 -5.61 7.62
C SER A 419 7.10 -6.34 7.15
N MET A 420 6.92 -7.60 7.54
CA MET A 420 5.74 -8.43 7.20
C MET A 420 4.75 -8.51 8.35
#